data_AF-A0A2S2QA53-F1
#
_entry.id   AF-A0A2S2QA53-F1
#
_cell.length_a   1.000
_cell.length_b   1.000
_cell.length_c   1.000
_cell.angle_alpha   90.00
_cell.angle_beta   90.00
_cell.angle_gamma   90.00
#
_symmetry.space_group_name_H-M   'P 1'
#
loop_
_entity.id
_entity.type
_entity.pdbx_description
1 polymer ?
#
loop_
_entity_poly.entity_id
_entity_poly.type
_entity_poly.pdbx_seq_one_letter_code
_entity_poly.pdbx_strand_id
1 'polypeptide(L)'
;MLLKNGNTLMHILVSIPNVGKIVLNNTCSVDSILSVLATSVDDSCIFRDYVKSISNSNITAKIILKLISEKQEVKIYRSRVKLMLKNFENKVKLLVGSLKSIDAIETVASMAKKLLKNMQSFIRTSYCQNNYCSNKVLETTSTYLCRYTYLLMYETETFQ
;
A
#
# COMPACT_ATOMS: atom_id res chain seq x y z
N MET A 1 5.58 5.02 -16.49
CA MET A 1 5.93 5.73 -15.23
C MET A 1 4.65 5.83 -14.40
N LEU A 2 4.48 4.97 -13.38
CA LEU A 2 3.17 4.73 -12.73
C LEU A 2 2.75 5.82 -11.73
N LEU A 3 3.69 6.55 -11.14
CA LEU A 3 3.42 7.73 -10.30
C LEU A 3 4.53 8.77 -10.53
N LYS A 4 4.17 10.01 -10.89
CA LYS A 4 5.10 11.14 -10.82
C LYS A 4 5.30 11.50 -9.35
N ASN A 5 6.57 11.63 -8.96
CA ASN A 5 7.01 11.92 -7.60
C ASN A 5 6.31 13.19 -7.08
N GLY A 6 5.80 13.17 -5.85
CA GLY A 6 5.02 14.27 -5.25
C GLY A 6 5.81 15.55 -4.95
N ASN A 7 7.06 15.65 -5.42
CA ASN A 7 7.96 16.78 -5.21
C ASN A 7 8.00 17.76 -6.40
N THR A 8 7.24 17.53 -7.47
CA THR A 8 7.06 18.52 -8.53
C THR A 8 6.05 19.58 -8.08
N LEU A 9 6.47 20.85 -8.17
CA LEU A 9 5.86 22.15 -7.83
C LEU A 9 4.38 22.42 -8.25
N MET A 10 3.63 21.41 -8.69
CA MET A 10 2.21 21.49 -9.02
C MET A 10 1.42 20.62 -8.03
N HIS A 11 1.08 21.18 -6.86
CA HIS A 11 0.16 20.53 -5.94
C HIS A 11 -1.23 20.47 -6.61
N ILE A 12 -1.62 19.29 -7.10
CA ILE A 12 -2.95 19.10 -7.71
C ILE A 12 -3.99 19.24 -6.60
N LEU A 13 -4.80 20.29 -6.69
CA LEU A 13 -5.95 20.52 -5.83
C LEU A 13 -7.09 19.56 -6.22
N VAL A 14 -7.61 18.83 -5.24
CA VAL A 14 -8.76 17.94 -5.47
C VAL A 14 -9.91 18.36 -4.58
N SER A 15 -11.08 18.55 -5.20
CA SER A 15 -12.32 18.69 -4.45
C SER A 15 -12.86 17.30 -4.07
N ILE A 16 -12.98 17.06 -2.77
CA ILE A 16 -13.65 15.88 -2.22
C ILE A 16 -15.00 16.32 -1.62
N PRO A 17 -16.13 15.75 -2.07
CA PRO A 17 -17.44 16.04 -1.50
C PRO A 17 -17.43 15.87 0.02
N ASN A 18 -18.03 16.81 0.74
CA ASN A 18 -18.12 16.85 2.21
C ASN A 18 -16.78 16.98 2.97
N VAL A 19 -15.64 17.12 2.27
CA VAL A 19 -14.34 17.34 2.91
C VAL A 19 -13.72 18.68 2.50
N GLY A 20 -13.90 19.10 1.25
CA GLY A 20 -13.37 20.36 0.70
C GLY A 20 -12.25 20.15 -0.30
N LYS A 21 -11.50 21.22 -0.58
CA LYS A 21 -10.32 21.18 -1.45
C LYS A 21 -9.12 20.69 -0.65
N ILE A 22 -8.40 19.71 -1.19
CA ILE A 22 -7.27 19.07 -0.51
C ILE A 22 -6.02 19.13 -1.37
N VAL A 23 -4.90 19.42 -0.72
CA VAL A 23 -3.54 19.27 -1.23
C VAL A 23 -2.80 18.20 -0.41
N LEU A 24 -2.01 17.38 -1.11
CA LEU A 24 -1.15 16.38 -0.48
C LEU A 24 0.30 16.86 -0.45
N ASN A 25 0.97 16.68 0.69
CA ASN A 25 2.36 17.04 0.92
C ASN A 25 3.14 15.83 1.45
N ASN A 26 4.47 15.81 1.19
CA ASN A 26 5.40 14.79 1.68
C ASN A 26 4.96 13.34 1.34
N THR A 27 4.44 13.12 0.13
CA THR A 27 3.86 11.82 -0.26
C THR A 27 4.87 10.81 -0.78
N CYS A 28 6.16 11.16 -0.88
CA CYS A 28 7.18 10.31 -1.50
C CYS A 28 7.18 8.88 -0.94
N SER A 29 7.11 8.71 0.38
CA SER A 29 7.09 7.38 1.01
C SER A 29 5.85 6.56 0.63
N VAL A 30 4.68 7.20 0.51
CA VAL A 30 3.46 6.53 0.04
C VAL A 30 3.61 6.13 -1.41
N ASP A 31 4.11 7.05 -2.24
CA ASP A 31 4.23 6.85 -3.68
C ASP A 31 5.24 5.75 -4.01
N SER A 32 6.35 5.67 -3.27
CA SER A 32 7.33 4.59 -3.38
C SER A 32 6.71 3.24 -3.04
N ILE A 33 6.00 3.12 -1.91
CA ILE A 33 5.37 1.85 -1.52
C ILE A 33 4.30 1.43 -2.53
N LEU A 34 3.43 2.35 -2.95
CA LEU A 34 2.41 2.05 -3.95
C LEU A 34 3.01 1.63 -5.29
N SER A 35 4.13 2.24 -5.70
CA SER A 35 4.82 1.87 -6.93
C SER A 35 5.40 0.45 -6.85
N VAL A 36 6.07 0.11 -5.74
CA VAL A 36 6.59 -1.26 -5.52
C VAL A 36 5.46 -2.28 -5.56
N LEU A 37 4.34 -2.00 -4.89
CA LEU A 37 3.21 -2.91 -4.88
C LEU A 37 2.55 -3.04 -6.26
N ALA A 38 2.46 -1.95 -7.02
CA ALA A 38 1.94 -1.97 -8.37
C ALA A 38 2.81 -2.81 -9.31
N THR A 39 4.14 -2.67 -9.25
CA THR A 39 5.05 -3.51 -10.04
C THR A 39 4.96 -4.96 -9.60
N SER A 40 4.92 -5.26 -8.30
CA SER A 40 4.76 -6.63 -7.81
C SER A 40 3.45 -7.29 -8.27
N VAL A 41 2.36 -6.53 -8.37
CA VAL A 41 1.08 -7.03 -8.91
C VAL A 41 1.16 -7.27 -10.41
N ASP A 42 1.93 -6.47 -11.15
CA ASP A 42 2.13 -6.68 -12.58
C ASP A 42 2.99 -7.92 -12.85
N ASP A 43 4.02 -8.13 -12.03
CA ASP A 43 5.01 -9.21 -12.18
C ASP A 43 4.49 -10.59 -11.73
N SER A 44 3.52 -10.67 -10.81
CA SER A 44 3.05 -11.94 -10.22
C SER A 44 1.54 -12.14 -10.36
N CYS A 45 1.12 -13.16 -11.12
CA CYS A 45 -0.29 -13.54 -11.25
C CYS A 45 -0.92 -13.94 -9.91
N ILE A 46 -0.18 -14.69 -9.07
CA ILE A 46 -0.65 -15.14 -7.76
C ILE A 46 -0.89 -13.93 -6.85
N PHE A 47 0.08 -13.00 -6.79
CA PHE A 47 -0.08 -11.81 -5.97
C PHE A 47 -1.19 -10.89 -6.50
N ARG A 48 -1.34 -10.78 -7.81
CA ARG A 48 -2.44 -10.05 -8.45
C ARG A 48 -3.80 -10.60 -8.06
N ASP A 49 -3.97 -11.92 -8.07
CA ASP A 49 -5.25 -12.55 -7.73
C ASP A 49 -5.56 -12.41 -6.24
N TYR A 50 -4.54 -12.47 -5.37
CA TYR A 50 -4.67 -12.08 -3.97
C TYR A 50 -5.12 -10.62 -3.80
N VAL A 51 -4.44 -9.66 -4.44
CA VAL A 51 -4.79 -8.23 -4.34
C VAL A 51 -6.21 -7.98 -4.86
N LYS A 52 -6.64 -8.67 -5.93
CA LYS A 52 -8.03 -8.63 -6.42
C LYS A 52 -9.02 -9.12 -5.36
N SER A 53 -8.75 -10.24 -4.69
CA SER A 53 -9.68 -10.83 -3.72
C SER A 53 -9.94 -9.92 -2.51
N ILE A 54 -8.95 -9.14 -2.08
CA ILE A 54 -9.08 -8.20 -0.96
C ILE A 54 -9.43 -6.76 -1.36
N SER A 55 -9.54 -6.46 -2.66
CA SER A 55 -9.69 -5.07 -3.16
C SER A 55 -11.00 -4.37 -2.75
N ASN A 56 -12.03 -5.13 -2.40
CA ASN A 56 -13.30 -4.58 -1.95
C ASN A 56 -13.25 -4.06 -0.51
N SER A 57 -12.42 -4.67 0.35
CA SER A 57 -12.30 -4.33 1.77
C SER A 57 -11.02 -3.55 2.10
N ASN A 58 -9.99 -3.64 1.26
CA ASN A 58 -8.70 -2.98 1.46
C ASN A 58 -8.48 -1.83 0.45
N ILE A 59 -8.41 -0.60 0.97
CA ILE A 59 -8.24 0.61 0.15
C ILE A 59 -6.87 0.66 -0.56
N THR A 60 -5.82 0.08 0.05
CA THR A 60 -4.48 -0.02 -0.53
C THR A 60 -4.51 -0.96 -1.73
N ALA A 61 -5.09 -2.15 -1.56
CA ALA A 61 -5.29 -3.09 -2.67
C ALA A 61 -6.09 -2.46 -3.82
N LYS A 62 -7.17 -1.74 -3.49
CA LYS A 62 -8.00 -1.05 -4.47
C LYS A 62 -7.23 0.00 -5.27
N ILE A 63 -6.35 0.77 -4.62
CA ILE A 63 -5.58 1.79 -5.33
C ILE A 63 -4.49 1.17 -6.21
N ILE A 64 -3.85 0.09 -5.76
CA ILE A 64 -2.83 -0.63 -6.55
C ILE A 64 -3.43 -1.11 -7.87
N LEU A 65 -4.60 -1.76 -7.83
CA LEU A 65 -5.28 -2.21 -9.05
C LEU A 65 -5.67 -1.03 -9.97
N LYS A 66 -6.05 0.11 -9.38
CA LYS A 66 -6.35 1.31 -10.16
C LYS A 66 -5.10 1.90 -10.81
N LEU A 67 -3.94 1.89 -10.16
CA LEU A 67 -2.70 2.40 -10.77
C LEU A 67 -2.33 1.63 -12.05
N ILE A 68 -2.68 0.35 -12.11
CA ILE A 68 -2.39 -0.52 -13.26
C ILE A 68 -3.45 -0.39 -14.36
N SER A 69 -4.73 -0.34 -13.98
CA SER A 69 -5.86 -0.44 -14.94
C SER A 69 -6.51 0.88 -15.34
N GLU A 70 -6.43 1.92 -14.50
CA GLU A 70 -7.10 3.20 -14.73
C GLU A 70 -6.21 4.12 -15.58
N LYS A 71 -6.76 4.68 -16.65
CA LYS A 71 -6.05 5.65 -17.51
C LYS A 71 -6.35 7.10 -17.10
N GLN A 72 -7.40 7.33 -16.31
CA GLN A 72 -7.78 8.66 -15.87
C GLN A 72 -7.00 9.08 -14.62
N GLU A 73 -5.98 9.92 -14.82
CA GLU A 73 -5.12 10.45 -13.74
C GLU A 73 -5.93 11.08 -12.58
N VAL A 74 -7.00 11.81 -12.89
CA VAL A 74 -7.85 12.45 -11.88
C VAL A 74 -8.52 11.43 -10.95
N LYS A 75 -8.95 10.27 -11.48
CA LYS A 75 -9.58 9.20 -10.67
C LYS A 75 -8.57 8.50 -9.78
N ILE A 76 -7.35 8.28 -10.28
CA ILE A 76 -6.23 7.77 -9.49
C ILE A 76 -5.94 8.75 -8.36
N TYR A 77 -5.76 10.03 -8.68
CA TYR A 77 -5.40 11.05 -7.72
C TYR A 77 -6.49 11.26 -6.65
N ARG A 78 -7.77 11.22 -7.01
CA ARG A 78 -8.89 11.21 -6.04
C ARG A 78 -8.87 9.99 -5.12
N SER A 79 -8.47 8.83 -5.63
CA SER A 79 -8.31 7.61 -4.82
C SER A 79 -7.12 7.73 -3.86
N ARG A 80 -6.02 8.36 -4.29
CA ARG A 80 -4.87 8.69 -3.44
C ARG A 80 -5.29 9.59 -2.28
N VAL A 81 -6.03 10.65 -2.54
CA VAL A 81 -6.54 11.55 -1.48
C VAL A 81 -7.38 10.80 -0.45
N LYS A 82 -8.26 9.88 -0.89
CA LYS A 82 -9.04 9.03 0.04
C LYS A 82 -8.17 8.11 0.89
N LEU A 83 -7.14 7.51 0.30
CA LEU A 83 -6.16 6.70 1.04
C LEU A 83 -5.42 7.54 2.09
N MET A 84 -5.03 8.76 1.74
CA MET A 84 -4.34 9.68 2.64
C MET A 84 -5.24 10.10 3.79
N LEU A 85 -6.48 10.50 3.51
CA LEU A 85 -7.46 10.85 4.54
C LEU A 85 -7.65 9.71 5.54
N LYS A 86 -7.77 8.47 5.07
CA LYS A 86 -7.97 7.30 5.97
C LYS A 86 -6.79 7.07 6.92
N ASN A 87 -5.55 7.30 6.47
CA ASN A 87 -4.36 6.92 7.22
C ASN A 87 -3.68 8.08 7.97
N PHE A 88 -4.02 9.31 7.60
CA PHE A 88 -3.40 10.56 8.07
C PHE A 88 -4.44 11.63 8.41
N GLU A 89 -5.66 11.22 8.81
CA GLU A 89 -6.71 12.14 9.25
C GLU A 89 -6.22 13.11 10.33
N ASN A 90 -5.44 12.59 11.28
CA ASN A 90 -4.83 13.37 12.36
C ASN A 90 -3.74 14.36 11.90
N LYS A 91 -3.36 14.34 10.61
CA LYS A 91 -2.39 15.27 10.01
C LYS A 91 -3.03 16.21 9.00
N VAL A 92 -4.37 16.28 8.97
CA VAL A 92 -5.09 17.28 8.19
C VAL A 92 -4.93 18.64 8.84
N LYS A 93 -4.39 19.61 8.10
CA LYS A 93 -4.28 21.01 8.52
C LYS A 93 -5.20 21.89 7.67
N LEU A 94 -5.91 22.81 8.31
CA LEU A 94 -6.65 23.85 7.62
C LEU A 94 -5.67 24.94 7.15
N LEU A 95 -5.75 25.29 5.87
CA LEU A 95 -5.05 26.39 5.24
C LEU A 95 -6.03 27.52 4.90
N VAL A 96 -5.51 28.62 4.37
CA VAL A 96 -6.31 29.79 3.97
C VAL A 96 -7.33 29.41 2.88
N GLY A 97 -8.51 30.02 2.93
CA GLY A 97 -9.53 29.86 1.88
C GLY A 97 -10.22 28.49 1.85
N SER A 98 -10.42 27.86 3.02
CA SER A 98 -11.05 26.53 3.16
C SER A 98 -10.28 25.38 2.50
N LEU A 99 -9.01 25.64 2.13
CA LEU A 99 -8.10 24.63 1.65
C LEU A 99 -7.62 23.78 2.82
N LYS A 100 -7.50 22.47 2.62
CA LYS A 100 -6.89 21.56 3.59
C LYS A 100 -5.62 20.97 3.01
N SER A 101 -4.60 20.76 3.85
CA SER A 101 -3.42 19.97 3.49
C SER A 101 -3.34 18.71 4.32
N ILE A 102 -2.85 17.63 3.70
CA ILE A 102 -2.48 16.41 4.40
C ILE A 102 -0.97 16.25 4.28
N ASP A 103 -0.29 16.25 5.41
CA ASP A 103 1.15 16.03 5.48
C ASP A 103 1.43 14.55 5.81
N ALA A 104 1.93 13.81 4.83
CA ALA A 104 2.21 12.38 4.97
C ALA A 104 3.62 12.08 5.52
N ILE A 105 4.30 13.05 6.14
CA ILE A 105 5.66 12.85 6.68
C ILE A 105 5.68 11.76 7.78
N GLU A 106 6.30 10.62 7.48
CA GLU A 106 6.58 9.51 8.40
C GLU A 106 7.81 8.72 7.95
N THR A 107 8.31 7.87 8.85
CA THR A 107 9.29 6.84 8.49
C THR A 107 8.66 5.81 7.55
N VAL A 108 9.49 5.20 6.69
CA VAL A 108 9.04 4.16 5.75
C VAL A 108 8.40 2.98 6.48
N ALA A 109 8.91 2.60 7.66
CA ALA A 109 8.35 1.51 8.46
C ALA A 109 6.93 1.84 8.97
N SER A 110 6.70 3.04 9.48
CA SER A 110 5.36 3.48 9.92
C SER A 110 4.40 3.57 8.74
N MET A 111 4.90 4.06 7.59
CA MET A 111 4.15 4.12 6.35
C MET A 111 3.72 2.73 5.87
N ALA A 112 4.64 1.78 5.81
CA ALA A 112 4.37 0.40 5.43
C ALA A 112 3.34 -0.23 6.37
N LYS A 113 3.50 -0.04 7.69
CA LYS A 113 2.55 -0.54 8.69
C LYS A 113 1.13 -0.01 8.48
N LYS A 114 0.97 1.27 8.11
CA LYS A 114 -0.34 1.87 7.82
C LYS A 114 -0.93 1.36 6.51
N LEU A 115 -0.14 1.38 5.42
CA LEU A 115 -0.62 1.04 4.09
C LEU A 115 -0.88 -0.45 3.91
N LEU A 116 -0.02 -1.30 4.49
CA LEU A 116 -0.14 -2.76 4.43
C LEU A 116 -0.97 -3.32 5.59
N LYS A 117 -1.67 -2.47 6.33
CA LYS A 117 -2.58 -2.93 7.39
C LYS A 117 -3.62 -3.86 6.77
N ASN A 118 -3.74 -5.06 7.32
CA ASN A 118 -4.62 -6.12 6.84
C ASN A 118 -4.30 -6.62 5.42
N MET A 119 -3.04 -6.48 4.98
CA MET A 119 -2.48 -7.25 3.87
C MET A 119 -1.57 -8.32 4.47
N GLN A 120 -1.69 -9.54 3.95
CA GLN A 120 -0.91 -10.67 4.41
C GLN A 120 0.53 -10.53 3.89
N SER A 121 1.50 -10.59 4.80
CA SER A 121 2.92 -10.43 4.45
C SER A 121 3.51 -11.67 3.80
N PHE A 122 3.08 -12.86 4.21
CA PHE A 122 3.44 -14.15 3.61
C PHE A 122 2.38 -15.20 3.95
N ILE A 123 2.28 -16.24 3.11
CA ILE A 123 1.51 -17.46 3.39
C ILE A 123 2.56 -18.57 3.57
N ARG A 124 2.67 -19.12 4.78
CA ARG A 124 3.51 -20.31 5.02
C ARG A 124 2.62 -21.55 4.95
N THR A 125 2.91 -22.43 4.01
CA THR A 125 2.30 -23.77 3.95
C THR A 125 3.33 -24.79 4.42
N SER A 126 2.97 -25.60 5.40
CA SER A 126 3.80 -26.68 5.93
C SER A 126 3.12 -27.99 5.58
N TYR A 127 3.79 -28.85 4.81
CA TYR A 127 3.31 -30.18 4.50
C TYR A 127 4.09 -31.17 5.35
N CYS A 128 3.39 -32.02 6.09
CA CYS A 128 4.02 -33.07 6.87
C CYS A 128 3.98 -34.37 6.06
N GLN A 129 5.14 -34.96 5.81
CA GLN A 129 5.21 -36.33 5.31
C GLN A 129 5.00 -37.28 6.49
N ASN A 130 4.15 -38.30 6.31
CA ASN A 130 3.93 -39.39 7.25
C ASN A 130 3.51 -38.97 8.67
N ASN A 131 2.66 -37.94 8.84
CA ASN A 131 2.18 -37.45 10.14
C ASN A 131 3.26 -36.95 11.12
N TYR A 132 4.51 -36.78 10.68
CA TYR A 132 5.57 -36.19 11.48
C TYR A 132 5.82 -34.74 11.03
N CYS A 133 5.50 -33.80 11.91
CA CYS A 133 5.85 -32.38 11.76
C CYS A 133 6.94 -32.07 12.80
N SER A 134 8.22 -32.04 12.40
CA SER A 134 9.34 -31.92 13.35
C SER A 134 9.49 -30.56 14.03
N ASN A 135 8.66 -29.55 13.72
CA ASN A 135 8.75 -28.23 14.36
C ASN A 135 7.39 -27.70 14.78
N LYS A 136 7.27 -27.30 16.05
CA LYS A 136 6.20 -26.41 16.52
C LYS A 136 6.34 -25.10 15.74
N VAL A 137 5.48 -24.89 14.76
CA VAL A 137 5.40 -23.64 14.01
C VAL A 137 4.93 -22.55 14.97
N LEU A 138 5.82 -21.63 15.36
CA LEU A 138 5.42 -20.37 15.95
C LEU A 138 4.56 -19.63 14.93
N GLU A 139 3.29 -19.38 15.26
CA GLU A 139 2.41 -18.52 14.46
C GLU A 139 2.97 -17.10 14.46
N THR A 140 3.76 -16.78 13.43
CA THR A 140 4.20 -15.40 13.21
C THR A 140 3.07 -14.64 12.54
N THR A 141 2.23 -13.98 13.34
CA THR A 141 1.05 -13.23 12.88
C THR A 141 1.38 -11.97 12.07
N SER A 142 2.62 -11.48 12.15
CA SER A 142 3.14 -10.45 11.22
C SER A 142 4.67 -10.33 11.31
N THR A 143 5.35 -10.39 10.16
CA THR A 143 6.76 -9.95 10.04
C THR A 143 6.81 -8.80 9.04
N TYR A 144 7.10 -7.59 9.53
CA TYR A 144 7.30 -6.43 8.67
C TYR A 144 8.80 -6.30 8.36
N LEU A 145 9.25 -6.93 7.28
CA LEU A 145 10.60 -6.72 6.77
C LEU A 145 10.66 -5.35 6.05
N CYS A 146 10.96 -4.30 6.80
CA CYS A 146 11.49 -3.05 6.25
C CYS A 146 13.00 -3.02 6.47
N ARG A 147 13.74 -3.81 5.70
CA ARG A 147 15.15 -3.55 5.42
C ARG A 147 15.28 -3.43 3.91
N TYR A 148 16.01 -2.41 3.49
CA TYR A 148 16.29 -2.08 2.10
C TYR A 148 16.46 -3.35 1.25
N THR A 149 15.63 -3.44 0.21
CA THR A 149 15.83 -4.33 -0.94
C THR A 149 15.58 -5.83 -0.67
N TYR A 150 14.71 -6.39 -1.52
CA TYR A 150 14.41 -7.82 -1.72
C TYR A 150 13.39 -8.51 -0.79
N LEU A 151 12.60 -9.38 -1.44
CA LEU A 151 11.89 -10.58 -0.93
C LEU A 151 10.39 -10.41 -0.63
N LEU A 152 9.58 -10.41 -1.70
CA LEU A 152 8.47 -11.36 -1.76
C LEU A 152 9.08 -12.76 -1.91
N MET A 153 9.49 -13.36 -0.79
CA MET A 153 9.96 -14.74 -0.76
C MET A 153 8.77 -15.68 -0.70
N TYR A 154 8.58 -16.44 -1.77
CA TYR A 154 8.00 -17.77 -1.65
C TYR A 154 9.13 -18.70 -1.24
N GLU A 155 9.23 -19.02 0.05
CA GLU A 155 10.05 -20.13 0.52
C GLU A 155 9.21 -21.41 0.43
N THR A 156 9.42 -22.20 -0.61
CA THR A 156 9.08 -23.63 -0.61
C THR A 156 10.27 -24.37 -0.01
N GLU A 157 10.25 -24.58 1.30
CA GLU A 157 11.18 -25.52 1.94
C GLU A 157 10.67 -26.94 1.69
N THR A 158 11.23 -27.60 0.67
CA THR A 158 11.18 -29.07 0.55
C THR A 158 12.28 -29.64 1.43
N PHE A 159 11.90 -30.23 2.56
CA PHE A 159 12.81 -31.11 3.31
C PHE A 159 12.76 -32.51 2.69
N GLN A 160 13.93 -33.00 2.24
CA GLN A 160 14.16 -34.40 1.85
C GLN A 160 14.36 -35.27 3.10
#